data_AF-A0A8T6YAR9-F1
#
_entry.id   AF-A0A8T6YAR9-F1
#
_cell.length_a   1.000
_cell.length_b   1.000
_cell.length_c   1.000
_cell.angle_alpha   90.00
_cell.angle_beta   90.00
_cell.angle_gamma   90.00
#
_symmetry.space_group_name_H-M   'P 1'
#
loop_
_entity.id
_entity.type
_entity.pdbx_description
1 polymer ?
#
loop_
_entity_poly.entity_id
_entity_poly.type
_entity_poly.pdbx_seq_one_letter_code
_entity_poly.pdbx_strand_id
1 'polypeptide(L)' 'MKKTQLEISTAIISLVIFIILIAASKLVIPASSGYGYTIALLVYVILMGVAGIKLAEIPDK' A
#
# COMPACT_ATOMS: atom_id res chain seq x y z
N MET A 1 2.97 -9.70 18.62
CA MET A 1 2.15 -8.46 18.62
C MET A 1 0.68 -8.87 18.68
N LYS A 2 -0.17 -8.11 19.37
CA LYS A 2 -1.62 -8.34 19.29
C LYS A 2 -2.07 -8.09 17.84
N LYS A 3 -3.04 -8.85 17.32
CA LYS A 3 -3.51 -8.70 15.93
C LYS A 3 -3.90 -7.25 15.61
N THR A 4 -4.57 -6.58 16.53
CA THR A 4 -4.90 -5.15 16.45
C THR A 4 -3.66 -4.24 16.26
N GLN A 5 -2.53 -4.55 16.90
CA GLN A 5 -1.30 -3.77 16.70
C GLN A 5 -0.70 -3.98 15.31
N LEU A 6 -0.82 -5.20 14.76
CA LEU A 6 -0.39 -5.50 13.39
C LEU A 6 -1.27 -4.80 12.36
N GLU A 7 -2.59 -4.76 12.58
CA GLU A 7 -3.53 -4.02 11.72
C GLU A 7 -3.22 -2.53 11.71
N ILE A 8 -3.03 -1.91 12.89
CA ILE A 8 -2.67 -0.49 13.02
C ILE A 8 -1.32 -0.22 12.35
N SER A 9 -0.32 -1.04 12.62
CA SER A 9 1.00 -0.87 12.01
C SER A 9 0.94 -1.00 10.49
N THR A 10 0.18 -1.97 9.98
CA THR A 10 0.03 -2.20 8.54
C THR A 10 -0.71 -1.04 7.88
N ALA A 11 -1.74 -0.47 8.51
CA ALA A 11 -2.44 0.70 8.01
C ALA A 11 -1.56 1.96 7.96
N ILE A 12 -0.70 2.16 8.97
CA ILE A 12 0.25 3.28 8.98
C ILE A 12 1.29 3.09 7.87
N ILE A 13 1.87 1.89 7.78
CA ILE A 13 2.88 1.56 6.77
C ILE A 13 2.29 1.67 5.36
N SER A 14 1.04 1.24 5.15
CA SER A 14 0.38 1.32 3.85
C SER A 14 0.23 2.75 3.37
N LEU A 15 -0.18 3.66 4.26
CA LEU A 15 -0.27 5.08 3.93
C LEU A 15 1.09 5.65 3.49
N VAL A 16 2.16 5.31 4.22
CA VAL A 16 3.52 5.76 3.89
C VAL A 16 3.95 5.22 2.53
N ILE A 17 3.74 3.92 2.26
CA ILE A 17 4.06 3.29 0.97
C ILE A 17 3.29 3.97 -0.16
N PHE A 18 2.01 4.26 0.03
CA PHE A 18 1.19 4.91 -1.00
C PHE A 18 1.72 6.30 -1.37
N ILE A 19 2.07 7.12 -0.37
CA ILE A 19 2.65 8.45 -0.60
C ILE A 19 3.98 8.35 -1.36
N ILE A 20 4.83 7.39 -0.99
CA ILE A 20 6.11 7.15 -1.67
C ILE A 20 5.88 6.75 -3.13
N LEU A 21 4.94 5.85 -3.41
CA LEU A 21 4.61 5.41 -4.77
C LEU A 21 4.14 6.58 -5.65
N ILE A 22 3.30 7.48 -5.12
CA ILE A 22 2.83 8.67 -5.83
C ILE A 22 3.98 9.68 -6.05
N ALA A 23 4.87 9.86 -5.07
CA ALA A 23 6.03 10.72 -5.24
C ALA A 23 7.01 10.15 -6.29
N ALA A 24 7.28 8.84 -6.23
CA ALA A 24 8.13 8.15 -7.18
C ALA A 24 7.54 8.16 -8.60
N SER A 25 6.22 8.02 -8.75
CA SER A 25 5.58 8.02 -10.07
C SER A 25 5.76 9.35 -10.81
N LYS A 26 5.80 10.47 -10.07
CA LYS A 26 6.11 11.80 -10.64
C LYS A 26 7.54 11.90 -11.17
N LEU A 27 8.48 11.22 -10.53
CA LEU A 27 9.90 11.26 -10.91
C LEU A 27 10.20 10.35 -12.10
N VAL A 28 9.56 9.17 -12.15
CA VAL A 28 9.85 8.15 -13.17
C VAL A 28 9.06 8.38 -14.46
N ILE A 29 7.80 8.84 -14.38
CA ILE A 29 6.94 9.08 -15.55
C ILE A 29 6.42 10.53 -15.55
N PRO A 30 7.30 11.51 -15.79
CA PRO A 30 6.92 12.93 -15.78
C PRO A 30 6.03 13.33 -16.96
N ALA A 31 6.12 12.62 -18.09
CA ALA A 31 5.43 12.95 -19.34
C ALA A 31 3.92 12.63 -19.33
N SER A 32 3.45 11.79 -18.41
CA SER A 32 2.02 11.53 -18.23
C SER A 32 1.69 11.24 -16.77
N SER A 33 1.36 12.30 -16.04
CA SER A 33 0.99 12.24 -14.63
C SER A 33 -0.20 11.30 -14.38
N GLY A 34 -1.18 11.25 -15.29
CA GLY A 34 -2.34 10.36 -15.19
C GLY A 34 -1.98 8.87 -15.18
N TYR A 35 -1.08 8.43 -16.08
CA TYR A 35 -0.65 7.03 -16.13
C TYR A 35 0.24 6.67 -14.94
N GLY A 36 1.14 7.57 -14.53
CA GLY A 36 2.01 7.35 -13.37
C GLY A 36 1.23 7.08 -12.08
N TYR A 37 0.20 7.89 -11.79
CA TYR A 37 -0.64 7.67 -10.61
C TYR A 37 -1.47 6.40 -10.70
N THR A 38 -1.99 6.09 -11.89
CA THR A 38 -2.76 4.85 -12.12
C THR A 38 -1.92 3.61 -11.84
N ILE A 39 -0.67 3.60 -12.32
CA ILE A 39 0.26 2.49 -12.07
C ILE A 39 0.61 2.39 -10.57
N ALA A 40 0.93 3.52 -9.93
CA ALA A 40 1.21 3.57 -8.49
C ALA A 40 0.04 3.03 -7.66
N LEU A 41 -1.19 3.41 -8.02
CA LEU A 41 -2.41 2.92 -7.38
C LEU A 41 -2.59 1.41 -7.60
N LEU A 42 -2.37 0.92 -8.82
CA LEU A 42 -2.49 -0.51 -9.14
C LEU A 42 -1.51 -1.35 -8.30
N VAL A 43 -0.24 -0.91 -8.22
CA VAL A 43 0.79 -1.58 -7.41
C VAL A 43 0.40 -1.55 -5.93
N TYR A 44 -0.07 -0.41 -5.44
CA TYR A 44 -0.53 -0.28 -4.05
C TYR A 44 -1.67 -1.24 -3.71
N VAL A 45 -2.69 -1.33 -4.57
CA VAL A 45 -3.84 -2.22 -4.37
C VAL A 45 -3.41 -3.68 -4.33
N ILE A 46 -2.48 -4.10 -5.20
CA ILE A 46 -1.95 -5.47 -5.19
C ILE A 46 -1.23 -5.77 -3.87
N LEU A 47 -0.33 -4.87 -3.44
CA LEU A 47 0.41 -5.04 -2.17
C LEU A 47 -0.52 -5.12 -0.98
N MET A 48 -1.52 -4.24 -0.91
CA MET A 48 -2.48 -4.22 0.18
C MET A 48 -3.47 -5.38 0.14
N GLY A 49 -3.83 -5.86 -1.05
CA GLY A 49 -4.62 -7.08 -1.20
C GLY A 49 -3.90 -8.28 -0.60
N VAL A 50 -2.62 -8.45 -0.90
CA VAL A 50 -1.80 -9.54 -0.34
C VAL A 50 -1.63 -9.38 1.18
N ALA A 51 -1.30 -8.17 1.65
CA ALA A 51 -1.14 -7.90 3.08
C ALA A 51 -2.45 -8.13 3.86
N GLY A 52 -3.60 -7.73 3.30
CA GLY A 52 -4.91 -7.94 3.89
C GLY A 52 -5.29 -9.41 4.00
N ILE A 53 -5.02 -10.21 2.96
CA ILE A 53 -5.23 -11.68 3.00
C ILE A 53 -4.37 -12.28 4.13
N LYS A 54 -3.11 -11.88 4.23
CA LYS A 54 -2.21 -12.37 5.29
C LYS A 54 -2.62 -11.95 6.69
N LEU A 55 -3.17 -10.76 6.86
CA LEU A 55 -3.76 -10.33 8.13
C LEU A 55 -5.03 -11.11 8.49
N ALA A 56 -5.87 -11.43 7.49
CA ALA A 56 -7.10 -12.19 7.68
C ALA A 56 -6.84 -13.66 8.08
N GLU A 57 -5.71 -14.24 7.66
CA GLU A 57 -5.25 -15.57 8.09
C GLU A 57 -4.93 -15.64 9.61
N ILE A 58 -4.72 -14.50 10.28
CA ILE A 58 -4.39 -14.45 11.72
C ILE A 58 -5.69 -14.49 12.54
N PRO A 59 -5.87 -15.49 13.42
CA PRO A 59 -7.04 -15.58 14.28
C PRO A 59 -7.14 -14.39 15.26
N ASP A 60 -8.34 -13.85 15.43
CA ASP A 60 -8.66 -12.93 16.52
C ASP A 60 -8.68 -13.72 17.85
N LYS A 61 -7.52 -13.85 18.50
CA LYS A 61 -7.42 -14.30 19.90
C LYS A 61 -7.20 -13.11 20.82
#